data_AF-Q4TVR1-F1
#
_entry.id   AF-Q4TVR1-F1
#
_cell.length_a   1.000
_cell.length_b   1.000
_cell.length_c   1.000
_cell.angle_alpha   90.00
_cell.angle_beta   90.00
_cell.angle_gamma   90.00
#
_symmetry.space_group_name_H-M   'P 1'
#
loop_
_entity.id
_entity.type
_entity.pdbx_description
1 polymer ?
#
loop_
_entity_poly.entity_id
_entity_poly.type
_entity_poly.pdbx_seq_one_letter_code
_entity_poly.pdbx_strand_id
1 'polypeptide(L)' 'IILHSMHKYQPRVHVIRKDCGDDLSPVKPIPSGEGVKAFSFPETVFTTVTAYQNQQ' A
#
# COMPACT_ATOMS: atom_id res chain seq x y z
N ILE A 1 9.37 -1.61 -0.01
CA ILE A 1 8.52 -2.05 -1.14
C ILE A 1 9.44 -2.24 -2.33
N ILE A 2 9.29 -3.34 -3.09
CA ILE A 2 10.02 -3.60 -4.34
C ILE A 2 8.97 -3.60 -5.46
N LEU A 3 9.25 -2.88 -6.55
CA LEU A 3 8.36 -2.80 -7.70
C LEU A 3 9.15 -3.10 -8.98
N HIS A 4 8.50 -3.73 -9.95
CA HIS A 4 9.08 -3.98 -11.27
C HIS A 4 8.82 -2.79 -12.18
N SER A 5 9.78 -2.40 -13.01
CA SER A 5 9.58 -1.34 -14.02
C SER A 5 8.52 -1.77 -15.06
N MET A 6 7.82 -0.79 -15.64
CA MET A 6 6.78 -0.98 -16.66
C MET A 6 5.56 -1.80 -16.19
N HIS A 7 5.22 -1.73 -14.91
CA HIS A 7 4.04 -2.43 -14.34
C HIS A 7 3.07 -1.43 -13.72
N LYS A 8 1.77 -1.73 -13.81
CA LYS A 8 0.72 -0.94 -13.17
C LYS A 8 0.49 -1.41 -11.74
N TYR A 9 0.44 -0.48 -10.79
CA TYR A 9 0.21 -0.76 -9.38
C TYR A 9 -0.92 0.12 -8.82
N GLN A 10 -1.70 -0.45 -7.89
CA GLN A 10 -2.73 0.25 -7.10
C GLN A 10 -2.23 0.37 -5.66
N PRO A 11 -1.86 1.57 -5.19
CA PRO A 11 -1.63 1.84 -3.77
C PRO A 11 -2.87 1.50 -2.94
N ARG A 12 -2.63 1.02 -1.71
CA ARG A 12 -3.67 0.74 -0.70
C ARG A 12 -3.25 1.33 0.63
N VAL A 13 -4.20 1.91 1.35
CA VAL A 13 -3.99 2.45 2.71
C VAL A 13 -4.63 1.51 3.70
N HIS A 14 -3.86 1.05 4.68
CA HIS A 14 -4.33 0.19 5.76
C HIS A 14 -4.37 0.98 7.06
N VAL A 15 -5.55 1.13 7.64
CA VAL A 15 -5.77 1.73 8.96
C VAL A 15 -6.04 0.60 9.95
N ILE A 16 -5.16 0.48 10.94
CA ILE A 16 -5.22 -0.57 11.96
C ILE A 16 -5.41 0.12 13.31
N ARG A 17 -6.50 -0.17 13.98
CA ARG A 17 -6.68 0.20 15.38
C ARG A 17 -5.70 -0.61 16.22
N LYS A 18 -4.88 0.07 17.01
CA LYS A 18 -3.97 -0.55 17.98
C LYS A 18 -4.65 -0.58 19.34
N ASP A 19 -4.90 -1.76 19.88
CA ASP A 19 -5.37 -1.90 21.26
C ASP A 19 -4.18 -2.13 22.21
N CYS A 20 -4.40 -1.95 23.50
CA CYS A 20 -3.33 -2.07 24.50
C CYS A 20 -2.84 -3.52 24.57
N GLY A 21 -1.57 -3.75 24.19
CA GLY A 21 -0.97 -5.09 24.11
C GLY A 21 -0.69 -5.58 22.69
N ASP A 22 -1.21 -4.89 21.66
CA ASP A 22 -0.91 -5.24 20.27
C ASP A 22 0.53 -4.91 19.89
N ASP A 23 1.27 -5.94 19.47
CA ASP A 23 2.60 -5.82 18.90
C ASP A 23 2.53 -5.61 17.38
N LEU A 24 2.13 -4.38 17.00
CA LEU A 24 2.21 -3.92 15.61
C LEU A 24 3.68 -3.65 15.26
N SER A 25 4.25 -4.47 14.37
CA SER A 25 5.60 -4.24 13.85
C SER A 25 5.57 -4.03 12.33
N PRO A 26 6.46 -3.18 11.77
CA PRO A 26 6.54 -2.96 10.32
C PRO A 26 6.94 -4.20 9.52
N VAL A 27 7.46 -5.22 10.20
CA VAL A 27 7.98 -6.46 9.58
C VAL A 27 6.96 -7.59 9.65
N LYS A 28 5.96 -7.50 10.55
CA LYS A 28 4.88 -8.47 10.67
C LYS A 28 3.80 -8.20 9.61
N PRO A 29 3.11 -9.25 9.13
CA PRO A 29 2.00 -9.09 8.19
C PRO A 29 0.87 -8.25 8.80
N ILE A 30 0.12 -7.57 7.94
CA ILE A 30 -1.05 -6.78 8.35
C ILE A 30 -2.07 -7.75 8.96
N PRO A 31 -2.50 -7.52 10.22
CA PRO A 31 -3.51 -8.36 10.86
C PRO A 31 -4.82 -8.31 10.05
N SER A 32 -5.58 -9.40 10.10
CA SER A 32 -6.91 -9.48 9.49
C SER A 32 -7.96 -9.53 10.59
N GLY A 33 -9.05 -8.76 10.47
CA GLY A 33 -10.15 -8.81 11.42
C GLY A 33 -10.73 -7.44 11.78
N GLU A 34 -11.49 -7.42 12.88
CA GLU A 34 -12.10 -6.21 13.42
C GLU A 34 -11.02 -5.18 13.78
N GLY A 35 -11.28 -3.90 13.48
CA GLY A 35 -10.31 -2.82 13.68
C GLY A 35 -9.30 -2.60 12.54
N VAL A 36 -9.29 -3.46 11.51
CA VAL A 36 -8.46 -3.27 10.30
C VAL A 36 -9.34 -2.87 9.11
N LYS A 37 -9.04 -1.72 8.51
CA LYS A 37 -9.70 -1.25 7.28
C LYS A 37 -8.66 -1.00 6.19
N ALA A 38 -8.95 -1.48 4.98
CA ALA A 38 -8.15 -1.25 3.80
C ALA A 38 -8.91 -0.39 2.79
N PHE A 39 -8.27 0.68 2.32
CA PHE A 39 -8.83 1.63 1.37
C PHE A 39 -8.01 1.63 0.08
N SER A 40 -8.70 1.70 -1.05
CA SER A 40 -8.10 1.83 -2.37
C SER A 40 -8.71 3.04 -3.07
N PHE A 41 -7.88 3.82 -3.74
CA PHE A 41 -8.27 5.04 -4.44
C PHE A 41 -7.90 4.86 -5.93
N PRO A 42 -8.87 4.62 -6.84
CA PRO A 42 -8.58 4.31 -8.24
C PRO A 42 -7.74 5.38 -8.97
N GLU A 43 -7.87 6.64 -8.57
CA GLU A 43 -7.09 7.78 -9.06
C GLU A 43 -5.59 7.71 -8.71
N THR A 44 -5.21 6.84 -7.78
CA THR A 44 -3.80 6.66 -7.37
C THR A 44 -3.10 5.53 -8.11
N VAL A 45 -3.76 4.89 -9.08
CA VAL A 45 -3.12 3.88 -9.94
C VAL A 45 -2.02 4.54 -10.77
N PHE A 46 -0.83 3.95 -10.78
CA PHE A 46 0.30 4.45 -11.55
C PHE A 46 1.06 3.31 -12.24
N THR A 47 1.84 3.67 -13.25
CA THR A 47 2.81 2.76 -13.88
C THR A 47 4.20 3.11 -13.37
N THR A 48 4.91 2.12 -12.86
CA THR A 48 6.31 2.26 -12.44
C THR A 48 7.21 2.41 -13.66
N VAL A 49 8.17 3.32 -13.59
CA VAL A 49 9.16 3.54 -14.64
C VAL A 49 10.51 3.87 -14.00
N THR A 50 11.60 3.58 -14.70
CA THR A 50 12.96 3.99 -14.29
C THR A 50 13.30 5.40 -14.76
N ALA A 51 12.55 5.93 -15.73
CA ALA A 51 12.62 7.30 -16.21
C ALA A 51 11.24 7.74 -16.72
N TYR A 52 10.88 9.02 -16.55
CA TYR A 52 9.63 9.56 -17.10
C TYR A 52 9.57 9.35 -18.61
N GLN A 53 8.41 8.89 -19.09
CA GLN A 53 8.18 8.58 -20.51
C GLN A 53 7.32 9.64 -21.20
N ASN A 54 6.38 10.25 -20.46
CA ASN A 54 5.52 11.28 -21.00
C ASN A 54 6.20 12.65 -20.85
N GLN A 55 6.21 13.44 -21.92
CA GLN A 55 6.76 14.80 -21.96
C GLN A 55 5.68 15.89 -21.83
N GLN A 56 4.41 15.50 -21.68
CA GLN A 56 3.32 16.44 -21.36
C GLN A 56 3.55 17.17 -20.04
#